data_AF-G1RNA1-F1
#
_entry.id   AF-G1RNA1-F1
#
_cell.length_a   1.000
_cell.length_b   1.000
_cell.length_c   1.000
_cell.angle_alpha   90.00
_cell.angle_beta   90.00
_cell.angle_gamma   90.00
#
_symmetry.space_group_name_H-M   'P 1'
#
loop_
_entity.id
_entity.type
_entity.pdbx_description
1 polymer ?
#
loop_
_entity_poly.entity_id
_entity_poly.type
_entity_poly.pdbx_seq_one_letter_code
_entity_poly.pdbx_strand_id
1 'polypeptide(L)'
;MASPRCLWLLAVALLPWTCASRALQHLDPPAPLPLVIWHGMGDSCCNPLSMGAVKKMVEKKIPGIYVLSLEIGKTLMEVRTAFFLNVNSQVTTVCQTLAKDPKLQQGYNAMGFSQGSQFLRAVAQRCPSPPMINLISVGGQHQVPCA
;
A
#
# COMPACT_ATOMS: atom_id res chain seq x y z
N MET A 1 56.49 -49.69 -39.16
CA MET A 1 55.43 -48.76 -39.64
C MET A 1 54.66 -48.25 -38.43
N ALA A 2 54.61 -46.91 -38.27
CA ALA A 2 53.66 -46.05 -37.53
C ALA A 2 53.05 -46.55 -36.20
N SER A 3 52.94 -45.81 -35.10
CA SER A 3 53.17 -44.39 -34.80
C SER A 3 53.00 -44.20 -33.27
N PRO A 4 53.73 -43.26 -32.63
CA PRO A 4 53.56 -42.88 -31.23
C PRO A 4 52.65 -41.65 -31.12
N ARG A 5 51.48 -41.71 -30.46
CA ARG A 5 50.75 -40.48 -30.11
C ARG A 5 49.95 -40.55 -28.81
N CYS A 6 50.33 -39.62 -27.92
CA CYS A 6 49.52 -38.97 -26.89
C CYS A 6 49.06 -39.86 -25.73
N LEU A 7 49.78 -39.97 -24.61
CA LEU A 7 50.09 -38.87 -23.68
C LEU A 7 49.15 -37.67 -23.83
N TRP A 8 47.85 -37.89 -23.61
CA TRP A 8 46.99 -36.82 -23.12
C TRP A 8 47.18 -36.72 -21.63
N LEU A 9 48.13 -35.84 -21.29
CA LEU A 9 48.39 -35.35 -19.95
C LEU A 9 47.09 -34.95 -19.26
N LEU A 10 46.96 -35.45 -18.04
CA LEU A 10 46.09 -34.96 -16.99
C LEU A 10 46.23 -33.44 -16.88
N ALA A 11 45.31 -32.69 -17.49
CA ALA A 11 45.07 -31.30 -17.14
C ALA A 11 43.70 -31.23 -16.45
N VAL A 12 43.63 -31.80 -15.25
CA VAL A 12 42.58 -31.43 -14.29
C VAL A 12 42.90 -29.98 -13.94
N ALA A 13 42.21 -29.07 -14.62
CA ALA A 13 42.29 -27.66 -14.36
C ALA A 13 42.02 -27.43 -12.87
N LEU A 14 43.05 -26.99 -12.16
CA LEU A 14 42.93 -26.34 -10.85
C LEU A 14 42.18 -25.03 -11.06
N LEU A 15 40.87 -25.11 -11.28
CA LEU A 15 39.98 -23.98 -11.10
C LEU A 15 40.05 -23.69 -9.59
N PRO A 16 40.60 -22.54 -9.17
CA PRO A 16 40.59 -22.20 -7.76
C PRO A 16 39.13 -22.15 -7.36
N TRP A 17 38.77 -23.06 -6.46
CA TRP A 17 37.50 -23.08 -5.77
C TRP A 17 37.49 -21.85 -4.85
N THR A 18 37.38 -20.68 -5.44
CA THR A 18 37.02 -19.49 -4.70
C THR A 18 35.59 -19.77 -4.27
N CYS A 19 35.44 -20.23 -3.02
CA CYS A 19 34.27 -19.91 -2.22
C CYS A 19 34.21 -18.37 -2.19
N ALA A 20 33.70 -17.78 -3.27
CA ALA A 20 33.08 -16.48 -3.21
C ALA A 20 31.89 -16.71 -2.29
N SER A 21 32.11 -16.53 -1.00
CA SER A 21 31.06 -16.28 -0.04
C SER A 21 30.26 -15.14 -0.64
N ARG A 22 29.15 -15.45 -1.32
CA ARG A 22 28.10 -14.46 -1.54
C ARG A 22 27.76 -14.03 -0.13
N ALA A 23 28.30 -12.88 0.27
CA ALA A 23 27.79 -12.15 1.40
C ALA A 23 26.29 -12.17 1.21
N LEU A 24 25.57 -12.84 2.11
CA LEU A 24 24.14 -12.71 2.20
C LEU A 24 23.92 -11.21 2.28
N GLN A 25 23.48 -10.62 1.16
CA GLN A 25 22.95 -9.28 1.22
C GLN A 25 21.88 -9.38 2.29
N HIS A 26 22.10 -8.66 3.39
CA HIS A 26 21.09 -8.41 4.38
C HIS A 26 20.01 -7.66 3.60
N LEU A 27 19.09 -8.41 3.00
CA LEU A 27 17.93 -7.84 2.35
C LEU A 27 17.14 -7.26 3.51
N ASP A 28 17.14 -5.93 3.60
CA ASP A 28 16.20 -5.24 4.47
C ASP A 28 14.83 -5.89 4.28
N PRO A 29 14.12 -6.22 5.38
CA PRO A 29 12.79 -6.81 5.26
C PRO A 29 11.96 -5.92 4.32
N PRO A 30 11.13 -6.52 3.43
CA PRO A 30 10.39 -5.76 2.44
C PRO A 30 9.61 -4.64 3.11
N ALA A 31 9.73 -3.44 2.55
CA ALA A 31 9.13 -2.25 3.12
C ALA A 31 7.63 -2.48 3.38
N PRO A 32 7.08 -2.00 4.52
CA PRO A 32 5.68 -2.20 4.85
C PRO A 32 4.79 -1.57 3.76
N LEU A 33 3.74 -2.30 3.37
CA LEU A 33 2.74 -1.79 2.44
C LEU A 33 2.12 -0.49 2.97
N PRO A 34 1.95 0.54 2.13
CA PRO A 34 1.24 1.75 2.50
C PRO A 34 -0.17 1.50 3.03
N LEU A 35 -0.65 2.42 3.86
CA LEU A 35 -2.03 2.46 4.34
C LEU A 35 -2.74 3.73 3.87
N VAL A 36 -3.88 3.56 3.21
CA VAL A 36 -4.82 4.63 2.87
C VAL A 36 -5.97 4.61 3.88
N ILE A 37 -6.24 5.74 4.52
CA ILE A 37 -7.34 5.90 5.48
C ILE A 37 -8.43 6.79 4.86
N TRP A 38 -9.69 6.37 4.99
CA TRP A 38 -10.85 7.22 4.68
C TRP A 38 -11.74 7.36 5.92
N HIS A 39 -11.84 8.59 6.40
CA HIS A 39 -12.64 8.94 7.57
C HIS A 39 -14.16 8.80 7.35
N GLY A 40 -14.91 8.81 8.45
CA GLY A 40 -16.36 8.75 8.45
C GLY A 40 -17.05 10.12 8.30
N MET A 41 -18.37 10.10 8.32
CA MET A 41 -19.21 11.30 8.32
C MET A 41 -18.90 12.19 9.54
N GLY A 42 -18.81 13.50 9.36
CA GLY A 42 -18.61 14.44 10.46
C GLY A 42 -17.18 14.55 11.00
N ASP A 43 -16.22 13.83 10.40
CA ASP A 43 -14.80 13.86 10.76
C ASP A 43 -13.94 14.45 9.62
N SER A 44 -12.63 14.52 9.82
CA SER A 44 -11.64 15.01 8.84
C SER A 44 -10.42 14.10 8.74
N CYS A 45 -9.59 14.30 7.72
CA CYS A 45 -8.36 13.52 7.51
C CYS A 45 -7.43 13.53 8.72
N CYS A 46 -7.46 14.64 9.47
CA CYS A 46 -6.31 15.11 10.21
C CYS A 46 -6.66 15.54 11.64
N ASN A 47 -7.89 15.25 12.10
CA ASN A 47 -8.30 15.49 13.48
C ASN A 47 -7.38 14.74 14.47
N PRO A 48 -6.64 15.43 15.37
CA PRO A 48 -5.68 14.80 16.28
C PRO A 48 -6.30 13.76 17.22
N LEU A 49 -7.60 13.88 17.53
CA LEU A 49 -8.32 12.98 18.44
C LEU A 49 -8.96 11.78 17.73
N SER A 50 -9.02 11.79 16.40
CA SER A 50 -9.62 10.73 15.58
C SER A 50 -8.61 10.17 14.59
N MET A 51 -8.70 10.50 13.29
CA MET A 51 -7.81 9.95 12.26
C MET A 51 -6.33 10.26 12.49
N GLY A 52 -6.02 11.41 13.10
CA GLY A 52 -4.66 11.75 13.52
C GLY A 52 -4.13 10.80 14.60
N ALA A 53 -4.98 10.36 15.53
CA ALA A 53 -4.62 9.36 16.54
C ALA A 53 -4.43 7.97 15.92
N VAL A 54 -5.32 7.57 14.99
CA VAL A 54 -5.20 6.31 14.24
C VAL A 54 -3.89 6.28 13.45
N LYS A 55 -3.59 7.33 12.68
CA LYS A 55 -2.35 7.45 11.91
C LYS A 55 -1.12 7.31 12.81
N LYS A 56 -1.05 8.06 13.91
CA LYS A 56 0.06 7.97 14.88
C LYS A 56 0.20 6.59 15.49
N MET A 57 -0.92 5.92 15.80
CA MET A 57 -0.90 4.57 16.35
C MET A 57 -0.29 3.57 15.35
N VAL A 58 -0.71 3.64 14.08
CA VAL A 58 -0.20 2.77 13.01
C VAL A 58 1.29 2.99 12.78
N GLU A 59 1.72 4.25 12.63
CA GLU A 59 3.13 4.60 12.44
C GLU A 59 4.01 4.16 13.63
N LYS A 60 3.49 4.21 14.85
CA LYS A 60 4.19 3.71 16.05
C LYS A 60 4.34 2.19 16.06
N LYS A 61 3.35 1.45 15.56
CA LYS A 61 3.33 -0.02 15.59
C LYS A 61 4.00 -0.66 14.39
N ILE A 62 4.08 0.05 13.27
CA ILE A 62 4.71 -0.41 12.03
C ILE A 62 5.73 0.65 11.59
N PRO A 63 6.97 0.60 12.09
CA PRO A 63 8.00 1.56 11.73
C PRO A 63 8.24 1.59 10.21
N GLY A 64 8.30 2.79 9.63
CA GLY A 64 8.57 2.99 8.20
C GLY A 64 7.34 2.90 7.28
N ILE A 65 6.14 2.64 7.81
CA ILE A 65 4.91 2.64 7.00
C ILE A 65 4.55 4.04 6.49
N TYR A 66 4.12 4.12 5.24
CA TYR A 66 3.52 5.32 4.67
C TYR A 66 2.01 5.32 4.92
N VAL A 67 1.49 6.32 5.64
CA VAL A 67 0.06 6.49 5.90
C VAL A 67 -0.49 7.75 5.23
N LEU A 68 -1.37 7.53 4.26
CA LEU A 68 -2.14 8.56 3.58
C LEU A 68 -3.56 8.61 4.17
N SER A 69 -3.84 9.64 4.98
CA SER A 69 -5.22 9.93 5.39
C SER A 69 -5.84 10.85 4.35
N LEU A 70 -6.89 10.38 3.67
CA LEU A 70 -7.49 11.09 2.53
C LEU A 70 -8.13 12.39 2.99
N GLU A 71 -7.72 13.50 2.36
CA GLU A 71 -8.36 14.80 2.50
C GLU A 71 -9.26 15.06 1.27
N ILE A 72 -10.55 15.30 1.48
CA ILE A 72 -11.54 15.59 0.44
C ILE A 72 -12.07 17.00 0.65
N GLY A 73 -11.43 17.96 -0.01
CA GLY A 73 -11.78 19.38 0.06
C GLY A 73 -10.60 20.23 0.57
N LYS A 74 -10.91 21.40 1.15
CA LYS A 74 -9.93 22.24 1.85
C LYS A 74 -10.34 22.36 3.32
N THR A 75 -9.52 21.87 4.25
CA THR A 75 -9.59 22.04 5.73
C THR A 75 -11.00 22.14 6.36
N LEU A 76 -11.58 23.34 6.52
CA LEU A 76 -12.88 23.51 7.20
C LEU A 76 -14.08 22.94 6.42
N MET A 77 -13.91 22.70 5.12
CA MET A 77 -14.99 22.20 4.25
C MET A 77 -15.13 20.68 4.28
N GLU A 78 -14.16 19.93 4.81
CA GLU A 78 -14.17 18.45 4.81
C GLU A 78 -15.38 17.87 5.52
N VAL A 79 -15.67 18.40 6.72
CA VAL A 79 -16.82 17.97 7.51
C VAL A 79 -18.09 18.18 6.71
N ARG A 80 -18.21 19.31 6.00
CA ARG A 80 -19.37 19.63 5.15
C ARG A 80 -19.43 18.74 3.91
N THR A 81 -18.32 18.51 3.23
CA THR A 81 -18.27 17.64 2.03
C THR A 81 -18.58 16.19 2.36
N ALA A 82 -18.26 15.73 3.57
CA ALA A 82 -18.64 14.40 4.05
C ALA A 82 -20.17 14.20 4.10
N PHE A 83 -20.95 15.28 4.25
CA PHE A 83 -22.42 15.24 4.20
C PHE A 83 -23.00 15.56 2.81
N PHE A 84 -22.49 16.59 2.13
CA PHE A 84 -23.22 17.22 1.02
C PHE A 84 -22.61 16.99 -0.37
N LEU A 85 -21.38 16.47 -0.47
CA LEU A 85 -20.75 16.25 -1.76
C LEU A 85 -21.15 14.89 -2.34
N ASN A 86 -21.50 14.85 -3.63
CA ASN A 86 -21.83 13.61 -4.34
C ASN A 86 -20.69 12.57 -4.19
N VAL A 87 -21.04 11.42 -3.63
CA VAL A 87 -20.08 10.34 -3.34
C VAL A 87 -19.38 9.83 -4.59
N ASN A 88 -20.06 9.79 -5.75
CA ASN A 88 -19.41 9.37 -7.00
C ASN A 88 -18.27 10.32 -7.38
N SER A 89 -18.45 11.63 -7.18
CA SER A 89 -17.39 12.62 -7.40
C SER A 89 -16.26 12.46 -6.41
N GLN A 90 -16.56 12.18 -5.13
CA GLN A 90 -15.54 11.90 -4.12
C GLN A 90 -14.68 10.69 -4.49
N VAL A 91 -15.32 9.59 -4.91
CA VAL A 91 -14.62 8.38 -5.36
C VAL A 91 -13.72 8.68 -6.57
N THR A 92 -14.20 9.44 -7.55
CA THR A 92 -13.38 9.86 -8.70
C THR A 92 -12.16 10.68 -8.27
N THR A 93 -12.35 11.66 -7.38
CA THR A 93 -11.24 12.46 -6.84
C THR A 93 -10.22 11.58 -6.12
N VAL A 94 -10.67 10.65 -5.28
CA VAL A 94 -9.79 9.73 -4.55
C VAL A 94 -9.04 8.83 -5.53
N CYS A 95 -9.70 8.23 -6.53
CA CYS A 95 -9.03 7.43 -7.55
C CYS A 95 -7.90 8.22 -8.24
N GLN A 96 -8.12 9.51 -8.56
CA GLN A 96 -7.09 10.36 -9.16
C GLN A 96 -5.94 10.66 -8.19
N THR A 97 -6.24 10.89 -6.91
CA THR A 97 -5.22 11.11 -5.87
C THR A 97 -4.34 9.87 -5.72
N LEU A 98 -4.95 8.68 -5.63
CA LEU A 98 -4.23 7.42 -5.47
C LEU A 98 -3.36 7.10 -6.69
N ALA A 99 -3.87 7.34 -7.90
CA ALA A 99 -3.12 7.13 -9.14
C ALA A 99 -1.88 8.03 -9.26
N LYS A 100 -1.90 9.23 -8.67
CA LYS A 100 -0.78 10.20 -8.71
C LYS A 100 0.27 9.97 -7.63
N ASP A 101 -0.02 9.17 -6.60
CA ASP A 101 0.92 8.93 -5.51
C ASP A 101 1.88 7.78 -5.89
N PRO A 102 3.18 8.06 -6.12
CA PRO A 102 4.14 7.04 -6.53
C PRO A 102 4.36 5.96 -5.47
N LYS A 103 4.10 6.25 -4.18
CA LYS A 103 4.29 5.30 -3.08
C LYS A 103 3.26 4.17 -3.09
N LEU A 104 2.13 4.37 -3.77
CA LEU A 104 1.01 3.41 -3.79
C LEU A 104 1.05 2.48 -5.00
N GLN A 105 1.95 2.70 -5.98
CA GLN A 105 1.92 2.03 -7.27
C GLN A 105 2.18 0.52 -7.20
N GLN A 106 2.88 0.07 -6.16
CA GLN A 106 3.11 -1.35 -5.87
C GLN A 106 2.00 -1.99 -5.02
N GLY A 107 0.92 -1.25 -4.79
CA GLY A 107 -0.23 -1.66 -4.00
C GLY A 107 -0.28 -1.03 -2.62
N TYR A 108 -1.48 -1.04 -2.03
CA TYR A 108 -1.73 -0.42 -0.74
C TYR A 108 -2.83 -1.15 0.04
N ASN A 109 -2.77 -1.10 1.37
CA ASN A 109 -3.88 -1.46 2.23
C ASN A 109 -4.80 -0.24 2.40
N ALA A 110 -6.09 -0.49 2.60
CA ALA A 110 -7.09 0.54 2.81
C ALA A 110 -7.86 0.28 4.10
N MET A 111 -8.13 1.34 4.87
CA MET A 111 -8.92 1.29 6.10
C MET A 111 -9.98 2.39 6.09
N GLY A 112 -11.25 1.97 6.10
CA GLY A 112 -12.38 2.88 6.10
C GLY A 112 -13.09 2.89 7.45
N PHE A 113 -13.49 4.08 7.91
CA PHE A 113 -14.25 4.27 9.15
C PHE A 113 -15.67 4.70 8.83
N SER A 114 -16.67 4.04 9.42
CA SER A 114 -18.08 4.30 9.16
C SER A 114 -18.33 4.37 7.64
N GLN A 115 -18.88 5.47 7.10
CA GLN A 115 -19.17 5.59 5.67
C GLN A 115 -17.95 5.45 4.74
N GLY A 116 -16.75 5.79 5.22
CA GLY A 116 -15.51 5.66 4.46
C GLY A 116 -15.23 4.23 4.01
N SER A 117 -15.79 3.23 4.70
CA SER A 117 -15.67 1.81 4.35
C SER A 117 -16.30 1.48 2.99
N GLN A 118 -17.58 1.84 2.79
CA GLN A 118 -18.25 1.58 1.52
C GLN A 118 -17.71 2.47 0.40
N PHE A 119 -17.13 3.62 0.74
CA PHE A 119 -16.47 4.49 -0.25
C PHE A 119 -15.16 3.86 -0.75
N LEU A 120 -14.34 3.31 0.15
CA LEU A 120 -13.15 2.55 -0.24
C LEU A 120 -13.51 1.24 -0.98
N ARG A 121 -14.62 0.58 -0.63
CA ARG A 121 -15.14 -0.52 -1.45
C ARG A 121 -15.47 -0.05 -2.87
N ALA A 122 -16.07 1.13 -3.04
CA ALA A 122 -16.34 1.69 -4.36
C ALA A 122 -15.05 2.01 -5.13
N VAL A 123 -13.99 2.49 -4.46
CA VAL A 123 -12.65 2.66 -5.06
C VAL A 123 -12.11 1.32 -5.58
N ALA A 124 -12.13 0.28 -4.75
CA ALA A 124 -11.68 -1.06 -5.16
C ALA A 124 -12.42 -1.59 -6.39
N GLN A 125 -13.73 -1.30 -6.49
CA GLN A 125 -14.57 -1.75 -7.60
C GLN A 125 -14.45 -0.89 -8.87
N ARG A 126 -14.04 0.39 -8.76
CA ARG A 126 -14.08 1.36 -9.89
C ARG A 126 -12.70 1.73 -10.44
N CYS A 127 -11.66 1.70 -9.62
CA CYS A 127 -10.30 2.06 -10.03
C CYS A 127 -9.30 1.04 -9.45
N PRO A 128 -9.10 -0.11 -10.12
CA PRO A 128 -8.27 -1.21 -9.62
C PRO A 128 -6.76 -0.94 -9.68
N SER A 129 -6.34 0.25 -10.14
CA SER A 129 -4.94 0.67 -10.25
C SER A 129 -4.76 2.05 -9.58
N PRO A 130 -3.86 2.20 -8.59
CA PRO A 130 -3.02 1.14 -8.00
C PRO A 130 -3.83 0.05 -7.29
N PRO A 131 -3.28 -1.17 -7.11
CA PRO A 131 -4.04 -2.29 -6.57
C PRO A 131 -4.26 -2.16 -5.06
N MET A 132 -5.52 -2.19 -4.63
CA MET A 132 -5.86 -2.35 -3.21
C MET A 132 -5.64 -3.80 -2.79
N ILE A 133 -4.81 -4.03 -1.77
CA ILE A 133 -4.41 -5.35 -1.29
C ILE A 133 -5.38 -5.87 -0.23
N ASN A 134 -5.55 -5.12 0.86
CA ASN A 134 -6.52 -5.42 1.90
C ASN A 134 -7.46 -4.24 2.12
N LEU A 135 -8.75 -4.52 2.32
CA LEU A 135 -9.74 -3.54 2.76
C LEU A 135 -10.18 -3.87 4.19
N ILE A 136 -9.92 -2.97 5.12
CA ILE A 136 -10.36 -3.04 6.52
C ILE A 136 -11.55 -2.10 6.67
N SER A 137 -12.73 -2.66 6.94
CA SER A 137 -13.93 -1.87 7.28
C SER A 137 -14.12 -1.79 8.78
N VAL A 138 -14.10 -0.58 9.33
CA VAL A 138 -14.36 -0.32 10.75
C VAL A 138 -15.76 0.29 10.87
N GLY A 139 -16.76 -0.58 11.09
CA GLY A 139 -18.15 -0.18 11.27
C GLY A 139 -18.84 0.34 10.00
N GLY A 140 -18.45 -0.15 8.81
CA GLY A 140 -19.01 0.27 7.53
C GLY A 140 -20.42 -0.20 7.24
N GLN A 141 -21.21 0.61 6.53
CA GLN A 141 -22.57 0.26 6.10
C GLN A 141 -22.55 -0.27 4.67
N HIS A 142 -22.19 -1.54 4.51
CA HIS A 142 -22.08 -2.16 3.18
C HIS A 142 -23.42 -2.51 2.54
N GLN A 143 -24.48 -2.62 3.35
CA GLN A 143 -25.87 -2.73 2.93
C GLN A 143 -26.64 -1.48 3.36
N VAL A 144 -27.79 -1.25 2.73
CA VAL A 144 -28.71 -0.20 3.16
C VAL A 144 -29.11 -0.49 4.61
N PRO A 145 -29.03 0.50 5.53
CA PRO A 145 -29.55 0.32 6.88
C PRO A 145 -31.01 -0.13 6.80
N CYS A 146 -31.35 -1.24 7.47
CA CYS A 146 -32.75 -1.65 7.57
C CYS A 146 -33.51 -0.52 8.28
N ALA A 147 -34.45 0.09 7.57
CA ALA A 147 -35.42 1.03 8.13
C ALA A 147 -36.59 0.25 8.74
#